data_AF-A0A1M6JQX4-F1
#
_entry.id   AF-A0A1M6JQX4-F1
#
_cell.length_a   1.000
_cell.length_b   1.000
_cell.length_c   1.000
_cell.angle_alpha   90.00
_cell.angle_beta   90.00
_cell.angle_gamma   90.00
#
_symmetry.space_group_name_H-M   'P 1'
#
loop_
_entity.id
_entity.type
_entity.pdbx_description
1 polymer ?
#
loop_
_entity_poly.entity_id
_entity_poly.type
_entity_poly.pdbx_seq_one_letter_code
_entity_poly.pdbx_strand_id
1 'polypeptide(L)'
;MNITIEEAVEFFVENWDLIPILTTIKGDYAVPVKPKRDVYLVVEKNAPGIFLARLAPDLMRLKPLDEPDSDEARQFIYRRLKEANLVKEVNYTH
;
A
#
# COMPACT_ATOMS: atom_id res chain seq x y z
N MET A 1 8.12 -18.53 -0.47
CA MET A 1 8.61 -17.17 -0.16
C MET A 1 7.46 -16.28 0.25
N ASN A 2 7.37 -16.02 1.57
CA ASN A 2 6.55 -14.96 2.15
C ASN A 2 7.22 -13.62 1.83
N ILE A 3 6.42 -12.56 1.64
CA ILE A 3 6.91 -11.20 1.46
C ILE A 3 6.91 -10.50 2.82
N THR A 4 7.92 -9.69 3.11
CA THR A 4 7.97 -8.85 4.33
C THR A 4 7.32 -7.50 4.09
N ILE A 5 7.04 -6.77 5.17
CA ILE A 5 6.46 -5.43 5.07
C ILE A 5 7.42 -4.45 4.39
N GLU A 6 8.72 -4.59 4.61
CA GLU A 6 9.77 -3.78 3.99
C GLU A 6 9.84 -4.00 2.48
N GLU A 7 9.84 -5.27 2.03
CA GLU A 7 9.80 -5.62 0.61
C GLU A 7 8.53 -5.08 -0.08
N ALA A 8 7.41 -5.07 0.64
CA ALA A 8 6.16 -4.52 0.11
C ALA A 8 6.17 -2.99 0.02
N VAL A 9 6.80 -2.32 0.98
CA VAL A 9 6.98 -0.87 0.97
C VAL A 9 7.94 -0.45 -0.14
N GLU A 10 9.05 -1.15 -0.29
CA GLU A 10 10.00 -0.93 -1.40
C GLU A 10 9.30 -1.10 -2.74
N PHE A 11 8.56 -2.20 -2.93
CA PHE A 11 7.76 -2.42 -4.13
C PHE A 11 6.77 -1.28 -4.42
N PHE A 12 6.06 -0.80 -3.40
CA PHE A 12 5.13 0.33 -3.56
C PHE A 12 5.84 1.61 -4.00
N VAL A 13 6.97 1.95 -3.36
CA VAL A 13 7.74 3.17 -3.68
C VAL A 13 8.35 3.10 -5.08
N GLU A 14 8.91 1.96 -5.47
CA GLU A 14 9.54 1.76 -6.78
C GLU A 14 8.54 1.76 -7.95
N ASN A 15 7.28 1.41 -7.68
CA ASN A 15 6.24 1.26 -8.70
C ASN A 15 5.07 2.23 -8.47
N TRP A 16 5.36 3.37 -7.85
CA TRP A 16 4.39 4.39 -7.40
C TRP A 16 3.29 4.70 -8.42
N ASP A 17 3.66 4.95 -9.68
CA ASP A 17 2.75 5.33 -10.76
C ASP A 17 2.11 4.14 -11.50
N LEU A 18 2.58 2.91 -11.23
CA LEU A 18 2.20 1.71 -12.00
C LEU A 18 1.19 0.84 -11.26
N ILE A 19 1.09 0.98 -9.93
CA ILE A 19 0.23 0.14 -9.10
C ILE A 19 -1.09 0.87 -8.84
N PRO A 20 -2.26 0.19 -9.02
CA PRO A 20 -3.54 0.75 -8.62
C PRO A 20 -3.66 0.80 -7.11
N ILE A 21 -4.22 1.89 -6.58
CA ILE A 21 -4.63 1.96 -5.17
C ILE A 21 -6.08 1.51 -5.07
N LEU A 22 -6.31 0.56 -4.17
CA LEU A 22 -7.63 -0.01 -3.94
C LEU A 22 -8.14 0.46 -2.58
N THR A 23 -9.47 0.54 -2.44
CA THR A 23 -10.12 0.81 -1.15
C THR A 23 -10.85 -0.42 -0.63
N THR A 24 -10.70 -0.69 0.66
CA THR A 24 -11.49 -1.69 1.37
C THR A 24 -12.89 -1.15 1.68
N ILE A 25 -13.81 -2.03 2.09
CA ILE A 25 -15.16 -1.62 2.54
C ILE A 25 -15.13 -0.63 3.72
N LYS A 26 -14.07 -0.67 4.54
CA LYS A 26 -13.88 0.26 5.68
C LYS A 26 -13.26 1.59 5.26
N GLY A 27 -12.89 1.73 3.99
CA GLY A 27 -12.22 2.90 3.43
C GLY A 27 -10.70 2.86 3.52
N ASP A 28 -10.09 1.84 4.12
CA ASP A 28 -8.64 1.69 4.19
C ASP A 28 -8.03 1.49 2.80
N TYR A 29 -6.79 1.92 2.62
CA TYR A 29 -6.10 1.74 1.35
C TYR A 29 -5.38 0.39 1.29
N ALA A 30 -5.47 -0.27 0.14
CA ALA A 30 -4.83 -1.54 -0.14
C ALA A 30 -4.04 -1.44 -1.44
N VAL A 31 -2.73 -1.68 -1.34
CA VAL A 31 -1.80 -1.71 -2.47
C VAL A 31 -1.52 -3.17 -2.81
N PRO A 32 -1.81 -3.65 -4.04
CA PRO A 32 -1.50 -5.01 -4.42
C PRO A 32 0.01 -5.20 -4.58
N VAL A 33 0.60 -6.10 -3.79
CA VAL A 33 2.04 -6.36 -3.80
C VAL A 33 2.35 -7.67 -4.52
N LYS A 34 1.52 -8.70 -4.32
CA LYS A 34 1.53 -9.93 -5.12
C LYS A 34 0.10 -10.27 -5.53
N PRO A 35 -0.43 -9.64 -6.62
CA PRO A 35 -1.80 -9.82 -7.06
C PRO A 35 -2.18 -11.30 -7.27
N LYS A 36 -1.28 -12.09 -7.88
CA LYS A 36 -1.50 -13.54 -8.12
C LYS A 36 -1.64 -14.38 -6.85
N ARG A 37 -1.32 -13.83 -5.68
CA ARG A 37 -1.42 -14.49 -4.38
C ARG A 37 -2.33 -13.73 -3.41
N ASP A 38 -3.06 -12.74 -3.93
CA ASP A 38 -3.96 -11.87 -3.18
C ASP A 38 -3.28 -11.21 -1.97
N VAL A 39 -2.00 -10.82 -2.10
CA VAL A 39 -1.27 -10.14 -1.01
C VAL A 39 -1.25 -8.64 -1.23
N TYR A 40 -1.67 -7.92 -0.21
CA TYR A 40 -1.81 -6.47 -0.21
C TYR A 40 -1.08 -5.86 0.98
N LEU A 41 -0.47 -4.70 0.75
CA LEU A 41 -0.07 -3.77 1.80
C LEU A 41 -1.29 -2.92 2.14
N VAL A 42 -1.77 -3.04 3.37
CA VAL A 42 -2.93 -2.29 3.86
C VAL A 42 -2.46 -1.17 4.77
N VAL A 43 -3.00 0.02 4.54
CA VAL A 43 -2.80 1.20 5.38
C VAL A 43 -4.16 1.69 5.86
N GLU A 44 -4.36 1.63 7.17
CA GLU A 44 -5.59 2.11 7.77
C GLU A 44 -5.69 3.64 7.67
N LYS A 45 -6.87 4.14 7.30
CA LYS A 45 -7.10 5.60 7.23
C LYS A 45 -7.41 6.21 8.60
N ASN A 46 -8.14 5.46 9.43
CA ASN A 46 -8.69 5.93 10.70
C ASN A 46 -7.98 5.35 11.93
N ALA A 47 -6.88 4.62 11.72
CA ALA A 47 -6.11 3.93 12.74
C ALA A 47 -4.63 3.84 12.32
N PRO A 48 -3.70 3.54 13.24
CA PRO A 48 -2.28 3.56 12.91
C PRO A 48 -1.79 2.32 12.14
N GLY A 49 -2.66 1.34 11.85
CA GLY A 49 -2.25 0.05 11.30
C GLY A 49 -1.64 0.13 9.90
N ILE A 50 -0.50 -0.54 9.76
CA ILE A 50 0.19 -0.81 8.49
C ILE A 50 0.58 -2.27 8.52
N PHE A 51 0.06 -3.09 7.60
CA PHE A 51 0.27 -4.53 7.64
C PHE A 51 0.10 -5.18 6.27
N LEU A 52 0.64 -6.39 6.17
CA LEU A 52 0.38 -7.26 5.03
C LEU A 52 -0.84 -8.12 5.31
N ALA A 53 -1.73 -8.20 4.34
CA ALA A 53 -2.86 -9.08 4.40
C ALA A 53 -2.98 -9.90 3.11
N ARG A 54 -3.24 -11.19 3.28
CA ARG A 54 -3.73 -12.02 2.18
C ARG A 54 -5.23 -11.95 2.19
N LEU A 55 -5.79 -11.32 1.17
CA LEU A 55 -7.16 -10.91 1.16
C LEU A 55 -7.87 -11.61 0.01
N ALA A 56 -8.54 -12.73 0.29
CA ALA A 56 -9.21 -13.52 -0.73
C ALA A 56 -10.30 -12.68 -1.45
N PRO A 57 -10.57 -12.94 -2.75
CA PRO A 57 -11.51 -12.16 -3.56
C PRO A 57 -12.89 -11.97 -2.93
N ASP A 58 -13.37 -13.00 -2.23
CA ASP A 58 -14.70 -13.01 -1.60
C ASP A 58 -14.82 -12.06 -0.39
N LEU A 59 -13.70 -11.74 0.27
CA LEU A 59 -13.70 -11.00 1.53
C LEU A 59 -13.71 -9.48 1.36
N MET A 60 -13.57 -8.98 0.13
CA MET A 60 -12.87 -7.71 0.01
C MET A 60 -13.52 -6.58 -0.74
N ARG A 61 -14.51 -6.82 -1.61
CA ARG A 61 -15.17 -5.75 -2.41
C ARG A 61 -14.21 -4.59 -2.74
N LEU A 62 -12.97 -4.91 -3.15
CA LEU A 62 -11.95 -3.89 -3.33
C LEU A 62 -12.37 -3.06 -4.52
N LYS A 63 -12.34 -1.74 -4.34
CA LYS A 63 -12.68 -0.82 -5.42
C LYS A 63 -11.43 -0.04 -5.80
N PRO A 64 -11.03 -0.06 -7.09
CA PRO A 64 -10.02 0.87 -7.56
C PRO A 64 -10.52 2.30 -7.36
N LEU A 65 -9.58 3.19 -7.04
CA LEU A 65 -9.80 4.63 -7.03
C LEU A 65 -9.65 5.20 -8.45
N ASP A 66 -10.34 6.30 -8.72
CA ASP A 66 -10.08 7.10 -9.92
C ASP A 66 -8.72 7.82 -9.79
N GLU A 67 -8.15 8.31 -10.89
CA GLU A 67 -6.79 8.88 -10.89
C GLU A 67 -6.56 10.02 -9.87
N PRO A 68 -7.44 11.04 -9.76
CA PRO A 68 -7.24 12.10 -8.76
C PRO A 68 -7.20 11.57 -7.32
N ASP A 69 -8.10 10.65 -6.99
CA ASP A 69 -8.19 10.02 -5.66
C ASP A 69 -7.00 9.07 -5.41
N SER A 70 -6.48 8.45 -6.47
CA SER A 70 -5.32 7.56 -6.40
C SER A 70 -4.06 8.32 -6.01
N ASP A 71 -3.84 9.51 -6.57
CA ASP A 71 -2.68 10.34 -6.21
C ASP A 71 -2.72 10.81 -4.76
N GLU A 72 -3.88 11.25 -4.28
CA GLU A 72 -4.06 11.59 -2.86
C GLU A 72 -3.83 10.38 -1.96
N ALA A 73 -4.32 9.21 -2.35
CA ALA A 73 -4.13 7.97 -1.61
C ALA A 73 -2.66 7.55 -1.57
N ARG A 74 -1.94 7.63 -2.69
CA ARG A 74 -0.49 7.34 -2.76
C ARG A 74 0.28 8.25 -1.79
N GLN A 75 0.04 9.57 -1.87
CA GLN A 75 0.67 10.55 -0.97
C GLN A 75 0.37 10.25 0.50
N PHE A 76 -0.88 9.91 0.82
CA PHE A 76 -1.27 9.52 2.17
C PHE A 76 -0.50 8.27 2.64
N ILE A 77 -0.49 7.21 1.83
CA ILE A 77 0.22 5.96 2.13
C ILE A 77 1.69 6.27 2.40
N TYR A 78 2.36 7.00 1.51
CA TYR A 78 3.77 7.36 1.68
C TYR A 78 4.04 8.11 2.98
N ARG A 79 3.22 9.10 3.30
CA ARG A 79 3.34 9.85 4.54
C ARG A 79 3.23 8.92 5.75
N ARG A 80 2.26 8.02 5.77
CA ARG A 80 2.08 7.02 6.85
C ARG A 80 3.27 6.07 6.96
N LEU A 81 3.80 5.61 5.83
CA LEU A 81 4.99 4.76 5.79
C LEU A 81 6.24 5.49 6.30
N LYS A 82 6.39 6.79 5.98
CA LYS A 82 7.47 7.63 6.51
C LYS A 82 7.33 7.86 8.01
N GLU A 83 6.12 8.18 8.50
CA GLU A 83 5.83 8.33 9.94
C GLU A 83 6.13 7.04 10.73
N ALA A 84 5.96 5.87 10.11
CA ALA A 84 6.28 4.58 10.68
C ALA A 84 7.76 4.18 10.52
N ASN A 85 8.62 5.03 9.93
CA ASN A 85 10.02 4.75 9.59
C ASN A 85 10.20 3.51 8.69
N LEU A 86 9.22 3.21 7.84
CA LEU A 86 9.27 2.09 6.89
C LEU A 86 9.86 2.49 5.53
N VAL A 87 9.87 3.77 5.21
CA VAL A 87 10.56 4.30 4.02
C VAL A 87 12.00 4.63 4.43
N LYS A 88 12.97 3.97 3.80
CA LYS A 88 14.37 4.37 3.92
C LYS A 88 14.53 5.71 3.19
N GLU A 89 14.96 6.75 3.89
CA GLU A 89 15.41 7.96 3.20
C GLU A 89 16.60 7.56 2.34
N VAL A 90 16.45 7.68 1.02
CA VAL A 90 17.55 7.46 0.08
C VAL A 90 18.50 8.64 0.30
N ASN A 91 19.46 8.46 1.21
CA ASN A 91 20.58 9.37 1.36
C ASN A 91 21.43 9.25 0.08
N TYR A 92 21.13 10.09 -0.91
CA TYR A 92 22.03 10.32 -2.03
C TYR A 92 23.28 11.02 -1.48
N THR A 93 24.25 10.22 -1.05
CA THR A 93 25.60 10.70 -0.79
C THR A 93 26.22 10.95 -2.18
N HIS A 94 26.26 12.21 -2.60
CA HIS A 94 27.07 12.67 -3.73
C HIS A 94 28.51 12.88 -3.29
#